data_AF-A0A9P7MN89-F1
#
_entry.id   AF-A0A9P7MN89-F1
#
_cell.length_a   1.000
_cell.length_b   1.000
_cell.length_c   1.000
_cell.angle_alpha   90.00
_cell.angle_beta   90.00
_cell.angle_gamma   90.00
#
_symmetry.space_group_name_H-M   'P 1'
#
loop_
_entity.id
_entity.type
_entity.pdbx_description
1 polymer ?
#
loop_
_entity_poly.entity_id
_entity_poly.type
_entity_poly.pdbx_seq_one_letter_code
_entity_poly.pdbx_strand_id
1 'polypeptide(L)'
;MAIDSTDVTILNALRHIQESQAQLLASVETLTERVNAKESEATIAPSDLVVAELFDCDAQSTMSTSRTAQQSSVEGSRQVALAAVSAAPAPGSRSSLASRIVLTGGSYAIYYALAVASKELNVDHRPDFTNTEPAAQIGPFPQWGDPRKIVAMDPWGHLTPWIYKDIINQEQVDLRPTIAVTKAHMRLPELEESVKRGRLVPDGKVCLNELGELAVTKFAVEPVWYLPGVAERFGIDEGTLRRSLFEHTGGSYPELITRGDIKVFLPPIGGLTVYCFGDPERMSDEHARLSLRIHDECNGSDVFGSDICTCRPYLIFGIEEAVKEAQNGGSGVVIYFRKEGRALGEVTKYCKPSISPYADVAQIETQTDQQKWSTMPANVARIELQTTS
;
A
#
# COMPACT_ATOMS: atom_id res chain seq x y z
N MET A 1 -20.68 -1.56 -43.42
CA MET A 1 -21.17 -1.51 -42.02
C MET A 1 -20.95 -0.10 -41.53
N ALA A 2 -22.01 0.62 -41.18
CA ALA A 2 -21.91 1.98 -40.67
C ALA A 2 -21.29 1.93 -39.27
N ILE A 3 -20.20 2.67 -39.05
CA ILE A 3 -19.58 2.82 -37.72
C ILE A 3 -20.58 3.59 -36.86
N ASP A 4 -20.96 3.00 -35.72
CA ASP A 4 -21.95 3.56 -34.83
C ASP A 4 -21.43 4.86 -34.19
N SER A 5 -22.30 5.84 -34.01
CA SER A 5 -21.95 7.18 -33.49
C SER A 5 -21.28 7.14 -32.11
N THR A 6 -21.58 6.07 -31.36
CA THR A 6 -21.03 5.74 -30.05
C THR A 6 -19.55 5.37 -30.13
N ASP A 7 -19.14 4.60 -31.15
CA ASP A 7 -17.73 4.20 -31.36
C ASP A 7 -16.85 5.39 -31.74
N VAL A 8 -17.38 6.32 -32.53
CA VAL A 8 -16.68 7.56 -32.88
C VAL A 8 -16.45 8.43 -31.64
N THR A 9 -17.42 8.46 -30.72
CA THR A 9 -17.31 9.22 -29.47
C THR A 9 -16.28 8.62 -28.53
N ILE A 10 -16.25 7.28 -28.40
CA ILE A 10 -15.24 6.56 -27.60
C ILE A 10 -13.84 6.75 -28.19
N LEU A 11 -13.68 6.62 -29.52
CA LEU A 11 -12.40 6.84 -30.20
C LEU A 11 -11.90 8.28 -30.03
N ASN A 12 -12.79 9.27 -30.07
CA ASN A 12 -12.43 10.66 -29.82
C ASN A 12 -12.02 10.90 -28.36
N ALA A 13 -12.69 10.28 -27.39
CA ALA A 13 -12.31 10.34 -25.99
C ALA A 13 -10.94 9.70 -25.74
N LEU A 14 -10.69 8.53 -26.32
CA LEU A 14 -9.39 7.85 -26.24
C LEU A 14 -8.27 8.67 -26.88
N ARG A 15 -8.55 9.30 -28.03
CA ARG A 15 -7.61 10.21 -28.69
C ARG A 15 -7.30 11.44 -27.84
N HIS A 16 -8.31 12.03 -27.21
CA HIS A 16 -8.12 13.16 -26.29
C HIS A 16 -7.29 12.79 -25.05
N ILE A 17 -7.49 11.58 -24.51
CA ILE A 17 -6.67 11.05 -23.41
C ILE A 17 -5.22 10.88 -23.87
N GLN A 18 -4.99 10.29 -25.05
CA GLN A 18 -3.66 10.10 -25.61
C GLN A 18 -2.95 11.45 -25.88
N GLU A 19 -3.66 12.43 -26.43
CA GLU A 19 -3.13 13.78 -26.68
C GLU A 19 -2.80 14.50 -25.36
N SER A 20 -3.64 14.35 -24.33
CA SER A 20 -3.39 14.91 -23.00
C SER A 20 -2.18 14.26 -22.32
N GLN A 21 -2.02 12.94 -22.45
CA GLN A 21 -0.85 12.21 -21.95
C GLN A 21 0.44 12.63 -22.66
N ALA A 22 0.40 12.81 -23.98
CA ALA A 22 1.55 13.27 -24.75
C ALA A 22 1.96 14.70 -24.39
N GLN A 23 0.99 15.60 -24.17
CA GLN A 23 1.25 16.97 -23.72
C GLN A 23 1.84 17.01 -22.30
N LEU A 24 1.36 16.16 -21.40
CA LEU A 24 1.93 15.97 -20.07
C LEU A 24 3.38 15.49 -20.15
N LEU A 25 3.65 14.49 -20.98
CA LEU A 25 5.00 13.95 -21.16
C LEU A 25 5.97 15.02 -21.69
N ALA A 26 5.58 15.74 -22.75
CA ALA A 26 6.38 16.83 -23.32
C ALA A 26 6.60 17.98 -22.32
N SER A 27 5.61 18.28 -21.48
CA SER A 27 5.74 19.28 -20.42
C SER A 27 6.71 18.83 -19.33
N VAL A 28 6.68 17.54 -18.95
CA VAL A 28 7.62 16.94 -18.00
C VAL A 28 9.03 16.90 -18.57
N GLU A 29 9.22 16.54 -19.85
CA GLU A 29 10.50 16.58 -20.53
C GLU A 29 11.06 18.01 -20.57
N THR A 30 10.25 18.99 -20.96
CA THR A 30 10.64 20.42 -20.97
C THR A 30 11.01 20.92 -19.57
N LEU A 31 10.28 20.48 -18.53
CA LEU A 31 10.61 20.81 -17.14
C LEU A 31 11.93 20.15 -16.72
N THR A 32 12.16 18.91 -17.11
CA THR A 32 13.38 18.15 -16.82
C THR A 32 14.60 18.79 -17.51
N GLU A 33 14.46 19.20 -18.77
CA GLU A 33 15.50 19.94 -19.49
C GLU A 33 15.82 21.29 -18.84
N ARG A 34 14.81 22.03 -18.36
CA ARG A 34 15.01 23.30 -17.63
C ARG A 34 15.70 23.11 -16.28
N VAL A 35 15.43 21.99 -15.60
CA VAL A 35 16.11 21.63 -14.34
C VAL A 35 17.56 21.27 -14.62
N ASN A 36 17.83 20.44 -15.63
CA ASN A 36 19.18 20.06 -16.03
C ASN A 36 20.00 21.26 -16.55
N ALA A 37 19.38 22.20 -17.27
CA ALA A 37 20.03 23.43 -17.71
C ALA A 37 20.47 24.32 -16.54
N LYS A 38 19.63 24.43 -15.49
CA LYS A 38 19.98 25.17 -14.27
C LYS A 38 21.08 24.49 -13.44
N GLU A 39 21.17 23.16 -13.47
CA GLU A 39 22.28 22.42 -12.85
C GLU A 39 23.59 22.58 -13.64
N SER A 40 23.51 22.71 -14.97
CA SER A 40 24.68 22.95 -15.82
C SER A 40 25.27 24.37 -15.71
N GLU A 41 24.44 25.40 -15.46
CA GLU A 41 24.91 26.77 -15.19
C GLU A 41 25.57 26.92 -13.80
N ALA A 42 25.28 26.02 -12.86
CA ALA A 42 25.84 26.05 -11.50
C ALA A 42 27.21 25.37 -11.36
N THR A 43 27.76 24.75 -12.42
CA THR A 43 28.93 23.84 -12.31
C THR A 43 30.10 24.19 -13.24
N ILE A 44 30.36 25.47 -13.51
CA ILE A 44 31.61 25.90 -14.18
C ILE A 44 32.34 26.94 -13.32
N ALA A 45 33.44 26.52 -12.69
CA ALA A 45 34.54 27.39 -12.30
C ALA A 45 35.80 26.92 -13.05
N PRO A 46 36.61 27.85 -13.56
CA PRO A 46 38.05 27.65 -13.48
C PRO A 46 38.80 28.90 -13.02
N SER A 47 39.74 28.65 -12.13
CA SER A 47 40.97 29.41 -11.89
C SER A 47 41.79 29.56 -13.18
N ASP A 48 42.36 30.74 -13.45
CA ASP A 48 43.81 30.99 -13.30
C ASP A 48 44.32 32.31 -13.98
N LEU A 49 45.13 33.03 -13.20
CA LEU A 49 46.34 33.80 -13.57
C LEU A 49 46.31 35.27 -14.12
N VAL A 50 46.59 36.21 -13.18
CA VAL A 50 47.64 37.27 -13.07
C VAL A 50 47.94 38.30 -14.20
N VAL A 51 48.08 39.59 -13.79
CA VAL A 51 49.25 40.54 -13.91
C VAL A 51 48.85 42.01 -14.28
N ALA A 52 49.03 42.89 -13.28
CA ALA A 52 49.63 44.25 -13.25
C ALA A 52 49.05 45.54 -13.89
N GLU A 53 49.34 46.61 -13.13
CA GLU A 53 49.54 48.06 -13.43
C GLU A 53 48.31 48.95 -13.73
N LEU A 54 47.88 49.85 -12.84
CA LEU A 54 48.44 51.19 -12.51
C LEU A 54 48.75 52.04 -13.76
N PHE A 55 47.82 52.88 -14.19
CA PHE A 55 48.10 54.26 -14.62
C PHE A 55 46.87 55.17 -14.47
N ASP A 56 47.16 56.31 -13.86
CA ASP A 56 46.34 57.50 -13.58
C ASP A 56 45.84 58.21 -14.86
N CYS A 57 44.70 58.90 -14.78
CA CYS A 57 44.59 60.35 -15.03
C CYS A 57 43.13 60.83 -15.13
N ASP A 58 42.78 61.60 -14.12
CA ASP A 58 41.91 62.78 -14.04
C ASP A 58 41.27 63.43 -15.29
N ALA A 59 40.14 64.07 -14.96
CA ALA A 59 39.68 65.40 -15.36
C ALA A 59 38.57 65.57 -16.41
N GLN A 60 37.47 66.18 -15.91
CA GLN A 60 36.80 67.38 -16.44
C GLN A 60 35.97 67.20 -17.73
N SER A 61 34.66 67.48 -17.71
CA SER A 61 34.02 68.81 -17.93
C SER A 61 33.07 68.60 -19.12
N THR A 62 31.75 68.80 -19.10
CA THR A 62 30.93 70.05 -19.13
C THR A 62 29.64 69.63 -19.87
N MET A 63 28.42 69.91 -19.37
CA MET A 63 27.49 70.96 -19.90
C MET A 63 27.21 70.85 -21.43
N SER A 64 25.99 70.89 -21.97
CA SER A 64 24.77 71.55 -21.50
C SER A 64 23.53 71.16 -22.35
N THR A 65 22.34 71.53 -21.82
CA THR A 65 21.14 72.08 -22.52
C THR A 65 20.36 71.20 -23.54
N SER A 66 19.04 71.27 -23.72
CA SER A 66 17.83 71.73 -23.00
C SER A 66 16.70 71.84 -24.05
N ARG A 67 15.42 71.79 -23.59
CA ARG A 67 14.14 72.21 -24.23
C ARG A 67 13.27 71.05 -24.72
N THR A 68 12.13 70.67 -24.10
CA THR A 68 10.87 71.34 -23.63
C THR A 68 9.78 71.44 -24.71
N ALA A 69 8.57 70.99 -24.34
CA ALA A 69 7.19 71.35 -24.80
C ALA A 69 6.39 70.13 -25.33
N GLN A 70 5.47 69.54 -24.55
CA GLN A 70 4.05 69.90 -24.24
C GLN A 70 3.02 69.18 -25.14
N GLN A 71 2.26 68.23 -24.54
CA GLN A 71 0.78 68.22 -24.32
C GLN A 71 -0.05 67.87 -25.59
N SER A 72 -1.04 66.96 -25.59
CA SER A 72 -2.17 66.77 -24.66
C SER A 72 -2.96 65.45 -24.89
N SER A 73 -3.43 64.83 -23.77
CA SER A 73 -4.71 64.08 -23.49
C SER A 73 -5.38 63.19 -24.56
N VAL A 74 -5.89 61.98 -24.26
CA VAL A 74 -7.16 61.70 -23.54
C VAL A 74 -7.22 60.24 -22.99
N GLU A 75 -7.62 60.15 -21.71
CA GLU A 75 -8.40 59.15 -20.93
C GLU A 75 -8.29 57.61 -21.10
N GLY A 76 -8.25 56.91 -19.95
CA GLY A 76 -8.90 55.59 -19.80
C GLY A 76 -8.17 54.51 -18.98
N SER A 77 -7.91 54.74 -17.69
CA SER A 77 -7.32 53.76 -16.77
C SER A 77 -8.17 52.49 -16.56
N ARG A 78 -7.59 51.31 -16.85
CA ARG A 78 -7.97 50.04 -16.20
C ARG A 78 -6.79 49.05 -16.22
N GLN A 79 -5.92 49.16 -15.23
CA GLN A 79 -4.82 48.23 -15.00
C GLN A 79 -5.33 47.09 -14.09
N VAL A 80 -5.60 45.92 -14.68
CA VAL A 80 -5.83 44.69 -13.91
C VAL A 80 -4.45 44.16 -13.53
N ALA A 81 -4.05 44.42 -12.29
CA ALA A 81 -2.88 43.81 -11.69
C ALA A 81 -3.14 42.29 -11.52
N LEU A 82 -2.48 41.47 -12.32
CA LEU A 82 -2.36 40.04 -12.03
C LEU A 82 -1.51 39.91 -10.76
N ALA A 83 -2.18 39.59 -9.66
CA ALA A 83 -1.54 39.27 -8.40
C ALA A 83 -0.55 38.12 -8.61
N ALA A 84 0.71 38.36 -8.25
CA ALA A 84 1.73 37.34 -8.18
C ALA A 84 1.23 36.21 -7.27
N VAL A 85 1.05 35.02 -7.84
CA VAL A 85 0.76 33.81 -7.06
C VAL A 85 1.99 33.58 -6.19
N SER A 86 1.79 33.73 -4.88
CA SER A 86 2.79 33.50 -3.84
C SER A 86 3.52 32.19 -4.10
N ALA A 87 4.85 32.27 -4.23
CA ALA A 87 5.72 31.12 -4.28
C ALA A 87 5.41 30.17 -3.10
N ALA A 88 5.37 28.86 -3.40
CA ALA A 88 5.27 27.82 -2.39
C ALA A 88 6.43 27.96 -1.38
N PRO A 89 6.19 27.80 -0.07
CA PRO A 89 7.24 27.98 0.92
C PRO A 89 8.29 26.86 0.79
N ALA A 90 9.56 27.24 0.94
CA ALA A 90 10.71 26.34 0.96
C ALA A 90 10.58 25.27 2.07
N PRO A 91 11.18 24.07 1.91
CA PRO A 91 11.04 22.98 2.86
C PRO A 91 11.86 23.27 4.13
N GLY A 92 11.26 24.01 5.06
CA GLY A 92 11.80 24.30 6.38
C GLY A 92 10.90 23.73 7.47
N SER A 93 11.46 22.85 8.29
CA SER A 93 10.95 22.41 9.61
C SER A 93 9.50 21.88 9.64
N ARG A 94 9.31 20.60 9.32
CA ARG A 94 8.07 19.87 9.68
C ARG A 94 7.95 19.80 11.21
N SER A 95 7.15 20.71 11.79
CA SER A 95 6.67 20.67 13.18
C SER A 95 5.22 20.14 13.23
N SER A 96 4.94 19.07 12.51
CA SER A 96 3.73 18.25 12.63
C SER A 96 4.17 16.92 13.22
N LEU A 97 3.37 16.26 14.06
CA LEU A 97 3.68 14.95 14.67
C LEU A 97 4.53 14.13 13.71
N ALA A 98 5.83 14.02 13.99
CA ALA A 98 6.72 13.29 13.12
C ALA A 98 6.40 11.83 13.36
N SER A 99 5.51 11.28 12.54
CA SER A 99 5.34 9.86 12.37
C SER A 99 6.66 9.30 11.81
N ARG A 100 7.62 9.08 12.71
CA ARG A 100 8.99 8.62 12.38
C ARG A 100 8.99 7.18 11.83
N ILE A 101 7.84 6.51 11.88
CA ILE A 101 7.57 5.18 11.31
C ILE A 101 6.37 5.24 10.36
N VAL A 102 6.30 6.21 9.45
CA VAL A 102 5.31 6.17 8.37
C VAL A 102 6.00 6.46 7.03
N LEU A 103 6.53 5.39 6.41
CA LEU A 103 6.44 5.32 4.95
C LEU A 103 4.97 5.05 4.64
N THR A 104 4.22 6.14 4.58
CA THR A 104 2.87 6.28 4.03
C THR A 104 2.03 4.98 3.98
N GLY A 105 1.49 4.60 5.14
CA GLY A 105 0.09 4.23 5.32
C GLY A 105 -0.44 2.91 4.75
N GLY A 106 0.38 1.90 4.46
CA GLY A 106 -0.10 0.55 4.10
C GLY A 106 -1.20 0.56 3.02
N SER A 107 -2.19 -0.33 3.15
CA SER A 107 -3.25 -0.50 2.14
C SER A 107 -4.18 0.70 1.94
N TYR A 108 -4.25 1.66 2.89
CA TYR A 108 -5.14 2.82 2.83
C TYR A 108 -4.43 4.16 2.62
N ALA A 109 -3.11 4.15 2.41
CA ALA A 109 -2.28 5.36 2.28
C ALA A 109 -2.79 6.37 1.27
N ILE A 110 -3.23 5.88 0.11
CA ILE A 110 -3.74 6.70 -0.99
C ILE A 110 -5.04 7.41 -0.58
N TYR A 111 -5.96 6.69 0.06
CA TYR A 111 -7.20 7.28 0.57
C TYR A 111 -6.95 8.28 1.70
N TYR A 112 -6.00 7.98 2.58
CA TYR A 112 -5.57 8.93 3.62
C TYR A 112 -5.03 10.23 3.01
N ALA A 113 -4.17 10.12 1.98
CA ALA A 113 -3.64 11.29 1.28
C ALA A 113 -4.75 12.13 0.64
N LEU A 114 -5.75 11.49 0.03
CA LEU A 114 -6.92 12.17 -0.53
C LEU A 114 -7.76 12.87 0.54
N ALA A 115 -8.01 12.22 1.68
CA ALA A 115 -8.80 12.80 2.78
C ALA A 115 -8.11 14.01 3.43
N VAL A 116 -6.79 13.97 3.55
CA VAL A 116 -5.99 15.12 4.00
C VAL A 116 -6.03 16.25 2.96
N ALA A 117 -5.86 15.93 1.68
CA ALA A 117 -5.91 16.91 0.59
C ALA A 117 -7.29 17.58 0.47
N SER A 118 -8.37 16.84 0.72
CA SER A 118 -9.74 17.36 0.74
C SER A 118 -10.08 18.11 2.04
N LYS A 119 -9.17 18.16 3.02
CA LYS A 119 -9.36 18.74 4.36
C LYS A 119 -10.49 18.10 5.19
N GLU A 120 -10.91 16.90 4.82
CA GLU A 120 -11.86 16.10 5.59
C GLU A 120 -11.17 15.40 6.78
N LEU A 121 -9.84 15.30 6.72
CA LEU A 121 -9.02 14.78 7.81
C LEU A 121 -7.97 15.80 8.25
N ASN A 122 -7.91 16.07 9.55
CA ASN A 122 -6.87 16.90 10.13
C ASN A 122 -5.53 16.13 10.19
N VAL A 123 -4.45 16.74 9.71
CA VAL A 123 -3.10 16.15 9.72
C VAL A 123 -2.60 15.89 11.14
N ASP A 124 -2.99 16.74 12.09
CA ASP A 124 -2.63 16.61 13.50
C ASP A 124 -3.63 15.76 14.30
N HIS A 125 -4.58 15.10 13.60
CA HIS A 125 -5.52 14.21 14.25
C HIS A 125 -4.78 13.04 14.92
N ARG A 126 -5.06 12.85 16.21
CA ARG A 126 -4.56 11.71 16.97
C ARG A 126 -5.64 10.64 17.06
N PRO A 127 -5.37 9.42 16.60
CA PRO A 127 -6.26 8.30 16.80
C PRO A 127 -6.48 8.06 18.30
N ASP A 128 -7.74 7.84 18.68
CA ASP A 128 -8.10 7.37 20.01
C ASP A 128 -8.30 5.85 19.98
N PHE A 129 -7.51 5.13 20.78
CA PHE A 129 -7.53 3.67 20.91
C PHE A 129 -8.28 3.20 22.17
N THR A 130 -9.07 4.07 22.79
CA THR A 130 -9.89 3.71 23.95
C THR A 130 -10.90 2.63 23.56
N ASN A 131 -10.97 1.54 24.34
CA ASN A 131 -11.82 0.36 24.10
C ASN A 131 -11.53 -0.40 22.80
N THR A 132 -10.33 -0.23 22.23
CA THR A 132 -9.90 -1.02 21.07
C THR A 132 -8.96 -2.16 21.45
N GLU A 133 -8.91 -2.55 22.74
CA GLU A 133 -8.09 -3.66 23.21
C GLU A 133 -8.37 -4.94 22.41
N PRO A 134 -7.34 -5.75 22.13
CA PRO A 134 -7.53 -7.07 21.51
C PRO A 134 -8.51 -7.92 22.31
N ALA A 135 -9.56 -8.41 21.64
CA ALA A 135 -10.59 -9.24 22.27
C ALA A 135 -10.09 -10.64 22.69
N ALA A 136 -8.88 -11.02 22.26
CA ALA A 136 -8.18 -12.22 22.65
C ALA A 136 -6.69 -11.91 22.82
N GLN A 137 -6.06 -12.52 23.83
CA GLN A 137 -4.62 -12.44 24.03
C GLN A 137 -3.94 -13.48 23.15
N ILE A 138 -2.93 -13.06 22.39
CA ILE A 138 -2.12 -13.92 21.55
C ILE A 138 -0.66 -13.67 21.91
N GLY A 139 0.07 -14.75 22.17
CA GLY A 139 1.49 -14.70 22.50
C GLY A 139 1.80 -13.89 23.77
N PRO A 140 3.04 -13.42 23.92
CA PRO A 140 4.14 -13.54 22.97
C PRO A 140 4.65 -14.98 22.83
N PHE A 141 5.05 -15.35 21.61
CA PHE A 141 5.71 -16.63 21.34
C PHE A 141 7.22 -16.44 21.13
N PRO A 142 8.08 -17.42 21.48
CA PRO A 142 9.54 -17.28 21.38
C PRO A 142 10.02 -16.87 19.98
N GLN A 143 9.34 -17.30 18.91
CA GLN A 143 9.71 -17.02 17.53
C GLN A 143 9.52 -15.54 17.14
N TRP A 144 8.75 -14.77 17.90
CA TRP A 144 8.55 -13.34 17.62
C TRP A 144 9.85 -12.55 17.86
N GLY A 145 10.70 -13.01 18.78
CA GLY A 145 11.96 -12.35 19.12
C GLY A 145 13.05 -12.49 18.05
N ASP A 146 12.88 -13.38 17.06
CA ASP A 146 13.83 -13.57 15.96
C ASP A 146 13.42 -12.73 14.73
N PRO A 147 14.19 -11.69 14.36
CA PRO A 147 13.88 -10.82 13.22
C PRO A 147 13.83 -11.54 11.87
N ARG A 148 14.39 -12.76 11.76
CA ARG A 148 14.43 -13.52 10.50
C ARG A 148 13.21 -14.42 10.32
N LYS A 149 12.48 -14.73 11.40
CA LYS A 149 11.36 -15.69 11.38
C LYS A 149 10.09 -15.11 10.81
N ILE A 150 9.76 -13.87 11.18
CA ILE A 150 8.56 -13.17 10.74
C ILE A 150 8.99 -11.85 10.08
N VAL A 151 9.01 -11.84 8.74
CA VAL A 151 9.54 -10.70 7.96
C VAL A 151 8.47 -9.92 7.20
N ALA A 152 7.22 -10.37 7.22
CA ALA A 152 6.13 -9.85 6.40
C ALA A 152 4.89 -9.43 7.20
N MET A 153 5.00 -9.46 8.53
CA MET A 153 3.96 -9.10 9.49
C MET A 153 4.65 -8.60 10.75
N ASP A 154 4.02 -7.66 11.44
CA ASP A 154 4.43 -7.22 12.78
C ASP A 154 3.71 -8.08 13.84
N PRO A 155 4.41 -9.00 14.54
CA PRO A 155 3.76 -9.90 15.48
C PRO A 155 3.29 -9.21 16.79
N TRP A 156 3.76 -8.01 17.09
CA TRP A 156 3.28 -7.20 18.23
C TRP A 156 2.23 -6.16 17.82
N GLY A 157 1.82 -6.16 16.55
CA GLY A 157 0.97 -5.14 15.96
C GLY A 157 -0.36 -4.89 16.66
N HIS A 158 -0.88 -5.88 17.38
CA HIS A 158 -2.12 -5.82 18.16
C HIS A 158 -1.95 -5.17 19.53
N LEU A 159 -0.71 -5.00 20.02
CA LEU A 159 -0.42 -4.44 21.34
C LEU A 159 0.26 -3.07 21.28
N THR A 160 0.61 -2.58 20.09
CA THR A 160 1.39 -1.36 19.86
C THR A 160 0.89 -0.14 20.66
N PRO A 161 -0.41 0.25 20.62
CA PRO A 161 -0.89 1.41 21.39
C PRO A 161 -0.73 1.28 22.91
N TRP A 162 -0.77 0.06 23.46
CA TRP A 162 -0.70 -0.18 24.90
C TRP A 162 0.73 -0.33 25.40
N ILE A 163 1.59 -1.02 24.65
CA ILE A 163 3.01 -1.20 25.01
C ILE A 163 3.74 0.15 24.94
N TYR A 164 3.47 0.95 23.91
CA TYR A 164 4.18 2.20 23.65
C TYR A 164 3.43 3.44 24.14
N LYS A 165 2.44 3.29 25.03
CA LYS A 165 1.60 4.39 25.53
C LYS A 165 2.42 5.56 26.09
N ASP A 166 3.47 5.26 26.86
CA ASP A 166 4.31 6.30 27.46
C ASP A 166 5.12 7.06 26.41
N ILE A 167 5.65 6.36 25.40
CA ILE A 167 6.42 6.96 24.30
C ILE A 167 5.51 7.83 23.42
N ILE A 168 4.31 7.35 23.08
CA ILE A 168 3.30 8.11 22.33
C ILE A 168 3.01 9.44 23.03
N ASN A 169 2.84 9.42 24.36
CA ASN A 169 2.52 10.60 25.14
C ASN A 169 3.72 11.52 25.38
N GLN A 170 4.91 10.98 25.62
CA GLN A 170 6.10 11.78 25.93
C GLN A 170 6.71 12.40 24.67
N GLU A 171 6.90 11.59 23.63
CA GLU A 171 7.55 12.01 22.38
C GLU A 171 6.56 12.59 21.37
N GLN A 172 5.25 12.52 21.67
CA GLN A 172 4.18 13.04 20.80
C GLN A 172 4.26 12.40 19.40
N VAL A 173 4.46 11.08 19.36
CA VAL A 173 4.58 10.27 18.14
C VAL A 173 3.29 9.49 17.88
N ASP A 174 2.91 9.37 16.61
CA ASP A 174 1.77 8.54 16.19
C ASP A 174 2.25 7.09 15.92
N LEU A 175 1.82 6.15 16.77
CA LEU A 175 2.06 4.72 16.60
C LEU A 175 0.73 4.01 16.43
N ARG A 176 0.50 3.46 15.23
CA ARG A 176 -0.74 2.79 14.87
C ARG A 176 -0.59 1.27 14.98
N PRO A 177 -1.63 0.55 15.42
CA PRO A 177 -1.63 -0.90 15.39
C PRO A 177 -1.67 -1.38 13.94
N THR A 178 -1.00 -2.50 13.68
CA THR A 178 -0.99 -3.18 12.37
C THR A 178 -1.83 -4.45 12.39
N ILE A 179 -2.29 -4.87 13.58
CA ILE A 179 -3.22 -5.98 13.78
C ILE A 179 -4.37 -5.52 14.66
N ALA A 180 -5.60 -5.88 14.28
CA ALA A 180 -6.79 -5.68 15.10
C ALA A 180 -7.46 -7.03 15.38
N VAL A 181 -7.86 -7.26 16.63
CA VAL A 181 -8.47 -8.52 17.09
C VAL A 181 -9.85 -8.24 17.68
N THR A 182 -10.88 -8.89 17.14
CA THR A 182 -12.26 -8.70 17.59
C THR A 182 -13.03 -10.01 17.60
N LYS A 183 -14.11 -10.07 18.37
CA LYS A 183 -15.08 -11.18 18.34
C LYS A 183 -16.26 -10.78 17.48
N ALA A 184 -16.74 -11.69 16.65
CA ALA A 184 -17.85 -11.45 15.76
C ALA A 184 -18.71 -12.72 15.62
N HIS A 185 -19.93 -12.52 15.12
CA HIS A 185 -20.73 -13.61 14.61
C HIS A 185 -20.73 -13.57 13.09
N MET A 186 -20.55 -14.73 12.47
CA MET A 186 -20.54 -14.90 11.02
C MET A 186 -21.74 -15.74 10.60
N ARG A 187 -22.43 -15.31 9.54
CA ARG A 187 -23.50 -16.08 8.92
C ARG A 187 -23.18 -16.31 7.44
N LEU A 188 -23.25 -17.56 7.01
CA LEU A 188 -23.07 -17.97 5.63
C LEU A 188 -24.26 -18.84 5.21
N PRO A 189 -24.93 -18.55 4.08
CA PRO A 189 -26.08 -19.33 3.61
C PRO A 189 -25.81 -20.84 3.49
N GLU A 190 -24.59 -21.21 3.10
CA GLU A 190 -24.20 -22.61 2.91
C GLU A 190 -24.06 -23.38 4.24
N LEU A 191 -23.76 -22.68 5.33
CA LEU A 191 -23.68 -23.30 6.64
C LEU A 191 -25.08 -23.58 7.20
N GLU A 192 -26.06 -22.73 6.91
CA GLU A 192 -27.45 -23.01 7.23
C GLU A 192 -27.92 -24.31 6.56
N GLU A 193 -27.60 -24.50 5.27
CA GLU A 193 -27.88 -25.74 4.57
C GLU A 193 -27.09 -26.94 5.13
N SER A 194 -25.85 -26.70 5.58
CA SER A 194 -25.03 -27.74 6.22
C SER A 194 -25.64 -28.22 7.53
N VAL A 195 -26.23 -27.33 8.31
CA VAL A 195 -26.96 -27.67 9.54
C VAL A 195 -28.25 -28.41 9.20
N LYS A 196 -29.04 -27.93 8.22
CA LYS A 196 -30.27 -28.61 7.77
C LYS A 196 -30.04 -30.03 7.28
N ARG A 197 -28.92 -30.27 6.59
CA ARG A 197 -28.50 -31.61 6.12
C ARG A 197 -27.83 -32.47 7.20
N GLY A 198 -27.65 -31.95 8.41
CA GLY A 198 -26.98 -32.65 9.51
C GLY A 198 -25.47 -32.83 9.34
N ARG A 199 -24.84 -32.09 8.42
CA ARG A 199 -23.36 -32.10 8.25
C ARG A 199 -22.66 -31.31 9.35
N LEU A 200 -23.34 -30.30 9.89
CA LEU A 200 -22.88 -29.49 11.02
C LEU A 200 -23.95 -29.52 12.11
N VAL A 201 -23.56 -29.74 13.36
CA VAL A 201 -24.49 -29.79 14.50
C VAL A 201 -24.24 -28.57 15.39
N PRO A 202 -25.28 -27.77 15.71
CA PRO A 202 -25.14 -26.65 16.64
C PRO A 202 -24.73 -27.11 18.04
N ASP A 203 -23.71 -26.49 18.61
CA ASP A 203 -23.19 -26.75 19.96
C ASP A 203 -23.44 -25.58 20.93
N GLY A 204 -24.00 -24.47 20.43
CA GLY A 204 -24.25 -23.25 21.20
C GLY A 204 -23.00 -22.46 21.57
N LYS A 205 -21.81 -22.90 21.11
CA LYS A 205 -20.51 -22.29 21.43
C LYS A 205 -19.78 -21.83 20.18
N VAL A 206 -19.49 -22.75 19.26
CA VAL A 206 -18.84 -22.44 17.97
C VAL A 206 -19.89 -22.25 16.89
N CYS A 207 -20.86 -23.16 16.79
CA CYS A 207 -22.05 -23.06 15.96
C CYS A 207 -23.25 -22.78 16.87
N LEU A 208 -23.73 -21.54 16.86
CA LEU A 208 -24.62 -21.00 17.88
C LEU A 208 -26.06 -21.50 17.76
N ASN A 209 -26.56 -21.67 16.53
CA ASN A 209 -27.98 -21.94 16.28
C ASN A 209 -28.21 -22.76 15.01
N GLU A 210 -29.47 -23.13 14.78
CA GLU A 210 -29.91 -23.88 13.58
C GLU A 210 -29.75 -23.12 12.27
N LEU A 211 -29.53 -21.80 12.33
CA LEU A 211 -29.26 -20.96 11.16
C LEU A 211 -27.78 -21.02 10.71
N GLY A 212 -26.94 -21.80 11.41
CA GLY A 212 -25.52 -21.93 11.09
C GLY A 212 -24.70 -20.68 11.40
N GLU A 213 -25.14 -19.87 12.38
CA GLU A 213 -24.36 -18.72 12.86
C GLU A 213 -23.13 -19.20 13.64
N LEU A 214 -21.96 -18.68 13.29
CA LEU A 214 -20.69 -19.07 13.88
C LEU A 214 -20.13 -17.96 14.78
N ALA A 215 -19.72 -18.32 16.00
CA ALA A 215 -18.92 -17.44 16.83
C ALA A 215 -17.45 -17.53 16.41
N VAL A 216 -16.86 -16.38 16.06
CA VAL A 216 -15.50 -16.32 15.55
C VAL A 216 -14.68 -15.25 16.24
N THR A 217 -13.40 -15.52 16.42
CA THR A 217 -12.40 -14.49 16.71
C THR A 217 -11.75 -14.10 15.40
N LYS A 218 -11.85 -12.82 15.04
CA LYS A 218 -11.36 -12.25 13.79
C LYS A 218 -10.08 -11.47 14.05
N PHE A 219 -9.08 -11.70 13.20
CA PHE A 219 -7.82 -10.95 13.19
C PHE A 219 -7.69 -10.26 11.84
N ALA A 220 -7.61 -8.94 11.82
CA ALA A 220 -7.25 -8.17 10.64
C ALA A 220 -5.77 -7.82 10.73
N VAL A 221 -5.00 -8.13 9.70
CA VAL A 221 -3.53 -8.00 9.72
C VAL A 221 -3.09 -7.24 8.47
N GLU A 222 -2.42 -6.11 8.69
CA GLU A 222 -1.73 -5.36 7.64
C GLU A 222 -0.33 -5.92 7.36
N PRO A 223 0.14 -5.88 6.11
CA PRO A 223 1.48 -6.35 5.76
C PRO A 223 2.54 -5.37 6.26
N VAL A 224 3.55 -5.90 6.95
CA VAL A 224 4.69 -5.12 7.46
C VAL A 224 5.98 -5.83 7.08
N TRP A 225 6.75 -5.25 6.18
CA TRP A 225 7.93 -5.89 5.61
C TRP A 225 9.20 -5.42 6.30
N TYR A 226 9.94 -6.36 6.87
CA TYR A 226 11.32 -6.17 7.29
C TYR A 226 12.25 -6.37 6.09
N LEU A 227 12.69 -5.27 5.48
CA LEU A 227 13.40 -5.25 4.19
C LEU A 227 14.62 -6.18 4.13
N PRO A 228 15.50 -6.23 5.16
CA PRO A 228 16.63 -7.16 5.16
C PRO A 228 16.19 -8.63 5.10
N GLY A 229 15.17 -9.00 5.88
CA GLY A 229 14.64 -10.36 5.92
C GLY A 229 13.91 -10.75 4.63
N VAL A 230 13.20 -9.80 4.00
CA VAL A 230 12.59 -10.02 2.68
C VAL A 230 13.66 -10.26 1.61
N ALA A 231 14.72 -9.45 1.60
CA ALA A 231 15.83 -9.60 0.65
C ALA A 231 16.51 -10.97 0.79
N GLU A 232 16.77 -11.40 2.02
CA GLU A 232 17.34 -12.72 2.34
C GLU A 232 16.48 -13.88 1.77
N ARG A 233 15.15 -13.80 1.91
CA ARG A 233 14.24 -14.84 1.37
C ARG A 233 14.20 -14.92 -0.14
N PHE A 234 14.46 -13.81 -0.82
CA PHE A 234 14.60 -13.78 -2.26
C PHE A 234 16.02 -14.09 -2.74
N GLY A 235 16.99 -14.24 -1.82
CA GLY A 235 18.39 -14.48 -2.16
C GLY A 235 19.05 -13.29 -2.86
N ILE A 236 18.60 -12.07 -2.58
CA ILE A 236 19.11 -10.82 -3.15
C ILE A 236 19.63 -9.89 -2.05
N ASP A 237 20.45 -8.91 -2.40
CA ASP A 237 20.86 -7.88 -1.45
C ASP A 237 19.74 -6.84 -1.21
N GLU A 238 19.76 -6.20 -0.04
CA GLU A 238 18.77 -5.21 0.37
C GLU A 238 18.73 -3.99 -0.58
N GLY A 239 19.87 -3.60 -1.15
CA GLY A 239 19.97 -2.46 -2.07
C GLY A 239 19.26 -2.73 -3.38
N THR A 240 19.46 -3.93 -3.95
CA THR A 240 18.75 -4.39 -5.15
C THR A 240 17.25 -4.46 -4.89
N LEU A 241 16.80 -5.05 -3.77
CA LEU A 241 15.38 -5.09 -3.41
C LEU A 241 14.76 -3.68 -3.38
N ARG A 242 15.40 -2.74 -2.68
CA ARG A 242 14.93 -1.35 -2.55
C ARG A 242 14.86 -0.63 -3.89
N ARG A 243 15.90 -0.79 -4.73
CA ARG A 243 15.94 -0.20 -6.06
C ARG A 243 14.82 -0.74 -6.94
N SER A 244 14.63 -2.06 -6.98
CA SER A 244 13.54 -2.67 -7.73
C SER A 244 12.17 -2.20 -7.25
N LEU A 245 11.94 -2.12 -5.93
CA LEU A 245 10.69 -1.60 -5.38
C LEU A 245 10.46 -0.14 -5.79
N PHE A 246 11.48 0.72 -5.73
CA PHE A 246 11.38 2.12 -6.13
C PHE A 246 11.07 2.27 -7.64
N GLU A 247 11.84 1.59 -8.50
CA GLU A 247 11.72 1.70 -9.95
C GLU A 247 10.36 1.17 -10.45
N HIS A 248 9.93 0.00 -9.97
CA HIS A 248 8.69 -0.62 -10.42
C HIS A 248 7.42 -0.07 -9.76
N THR A 249 7.55 0.79 -8.73
CA THR A 249 6.43 1.56 -8.18
C THR A 249 6.34 2.98 -8.78
N GLY A 250 7.06 3.24 -9.89
CA GLY A 250 7.05 4.53 -10.56
C GLY A 250 7.69 5.65 -9.74
N GLY A 251 8.62 5.31 -8.85
CA GLY A 251 9.30 6.27 -7.98
C GLY A 251 8.48 6.75 -6.79
N SER A 252 7.39 6.06 -6.43
CA SER A 252 6.45 6.50 -5.38
C SER A 252 7.05 6.57 -3.97
N TYR A 253 8.18 5.89 -3.72
CA TYR A 253 8.81 5.75 -2.40
C TYR A 253 10.30 6.11 -2.43
N PRO A 254 10.66 7.39 -2.61
CA PRO A 254 12.06 7.83 -2.71
C PRO A 254 12.90 7.51 -1.46
N GLU A 255 12.26 7.34 -0.31
CA GLU A 255 12.91 6.94 0.95
C GLU A 255 13.52 5.54 0.90
N LEU A 256 13.03 4.65 0.03
CA LEU A 256 13.66 3.34 -0.15
C LEU A 256 15.12 3.47 -0.62
N ILE A 257 15.44 4.53 -1.35
CA ILE A 257 16.78 4.85 -1.86
C ILE A 257 17.51 5.82 -0.94
N THR A 258 16.85 6.92 -0.55
CA THR A 258 17.49 8.02 0.18
C THR A 258 17.68 7.72 1.66
N ARG A 259 16.92 6.78 2.23
CA ARG A 259 16.91 6.42 3.65
C ARG A 259 17.17 4.94 3.88
N GLY A 260 18.45 4.57 3.87
CA GLY A 260 18.91 3.22 4.20
C GLY A 260 18.76 2.85 5.68
N ASP A 261 18.49 3.82 6.55
CA ASP A 261 18.23 3.67 7.98
C ASP A 261 16.85 3.05 8.27
N ILE A 262 15.86 3.27 7.41
CA ILE A 262 14.52 2.71 7.56
C ILE A 262 14.53 1.25 7.12
N LYS A 263 14.44 0.28 8.03
CA LYS A 263 14.41 -1.16 7.69
C LYS A 263 13.02 -1.77 7.51
N VAL A 264 11.97 -0.99 7.75
CA VAL A 264 10.58 -1.45 7.71
C VAL A 264 9.81 -0.71 6.62
N PHE A 265 9.03 -1.46 5.84
CA PHE A 265 8.20 -0.94 4.76
C PHE A 265 6.78 -1.50 4.87
N LEU A 266 5.77 -0.64 4.74
CA LEU A 266 4.35 -1.05 4.73
C LEU A 266 3.84 -0.96 3.29
N PRO A 267 3.89 -2.05 2.52
CA PRO A 267 3.46 -2.03 1.13
C PRO A 267 1.94 -1.76 1.03
N PRO A 268 1.49 -0.99 0.02
CA PRO A 268 0.07 -0.70 -0.21
C PRO A 268 -0.63 -1.88 -0.90
N ILE A 269 -0.53 -3.07 -0.32
CA ILE A 269 -1.12 -4.31 -0.82
C ILE A 269 -2.20 -4.82 0.13
N GLY A 270 -3.06 -5.70 -0.35
CA GLY A 270 -4.07 -6.33 0.49
C GLY A 270 -3.43 -7.12 1.63
N GLY A 271 -3.89 -6.87 2.85
CA GLY A 271 -3.53 -7.65 4.03
C GLY A 271 -4.20 -9.02 4.05
N LEU A 272 -4.28 -9.59 5.25
CA LEU A 272 -4.97 -10.86 5.48
C LEU A 272 -5.97 -10.73 6.61
N THR A 273 -6.98 -11.57 6.57
CA THR A 273 -7.95 -11.71 7.65
C THR A 273 -7.98 -13.15 8.11
N VAL A 274 -7.81 -13.38 9.40
CA VAL A 274 -7.89 -14.71 10.00
C VAL A 274 -9.22 -14.84 10.73
N TYR A 275 -9.89 -15.95 10.52
CA TYR A 275 -11.06 -16.38 11.26
C TYR A 275 -10.69 -17.60 12.09
N CYS A 276 -10.68 -17.44 13.41
CA CYS A 276 -10.49 -18.53 14.36
C CYS A 276 -11.86 -18.99 14.87
N PHE A 277 -12.11 -20.28 14.76
CA PHE A 277 -13.26 -20.99 15.29
C PHE A 277 -12.81 -21.74 16.54
N GLY A 278 -13.49 -21.52 17.66
CA GLY A 278 -13.08 -22.03 18.97
C GLY A 278 -12.08 -21.10 19.67
N ASP A 279 -11.24 -21.69 20.51
CA ASP A 279 -10.33 -20.97 21.41
C ASP A 279 -9.01 -20.60 20.70
N PRO A 280 -8.66 -19.30 20.57
CA PRO A 280 -7.42 -18.86 19.96
C PRO A 280 -6.14 -19.42 20.62
N GLU A 281 -6.16 -19.73 21.92
CA GLU A 281 -4.99 -20.28 22.62
C GLU A 281 -4.59 -21.66 22.08
N ARG A 282 -5.57 -22.43 21.59
CA ARG A 282 -5.35 -23.76 21.01
C ARG A 282 -4.73 -23.73 19.62
N MET A 283 -4.63 -22.57 18.97
CA MET A 283 -3.97 -22.46 17.66
C MET A 283 -2.47 -22.79 17.74
N SER A 284 -1.83 -22.51 18.88
CA SER A 284 -0.40 -22.72 19.12
C SER A 284 -0.09 -23.96 19.96
N ASP A 285 -1.12 -24.67 20.44
CA ASP A 285 -0.95 -25.86 21.28
C ASP A 285 -0.62 -27.09 20.43
N GLU A 286 0.56 -27.67 20.63
CA GLU A 286 1.02 -28.88 19.93
C GLU A 286 0.20 -30.13 20.28
N HIS A 287 -0.54 -30.11 21.40
CA HIS A 287 -1.41 -31.20 21.83
C HIS A 287 -2.84 -31.09 21.28
N ALA A 288 -3.21 -29.94 20.72
CA ALA A 288 -4.50 -29.74 20.09
C ALA A 288 -4.41 -29.98 18.57
N ARG A 289 -5.47 -30.57 18.00
CA ARG A 289 -5.57 -30.68 16.55
C ARG A 289 -5.98 -29.35 15.94
N LEU A 290 -5.30 -28.96 14.87
CA LEU A 290 -5.56 -27.72 14.13
C LEU A 290 -6.06 -28.04 12.73
N SER A 291 -7.26 -27.54 12.40
CA SER A 291 -7.75 -27.51 11.02
C SER A 291 -7.46 -26.13 10.44
N LEU A 292 -6.62 -26.08 9.39
CA LEU A 292 -6.16 -24.84 8.79
C LEU A 292 -6.53 -24.76 7.31
N ARG A 293 -7.22 -23.69 6.93
CA ARG A 293 -7.50 -23.34 5.52
C ARG A 293 -6.81 -22.04 5.17
N ILE A 294 -5.89 -22.09 4.22
CA ILE A 294 -5.35 -20.90 3.56
C ILE A 294 -6.15 -20.68 2.28
N HIS A 295 -6.72 -19.49 2.13
CA HIS A 295 -7.57 -19.11 1.02
C HIS A 295 -7.14 -17.77 0.43
N ASP A 296 -6.97 -17.74 -0.89
CA ASP A 296 -6.74 -16.50 -1.63
C ASP A 296 -8.08 -15.94 -2.08
N GLU A 297 -8.25 -14.63 -1.94
CA GLU A 297 -9.40 -13.90 -2.41
C GLU A 297 -9.73 -14.23 -3.87
N CYS A 298 -11.01 -14.55 -4.10
CA CYS A 298 -11.57 -14.76 -5.42
C CYS A 298 -12.96 -14.16 -5.48
N ASN A 299 -13.06 -12.85 -5.75
CA ASN A 299 -14.28 -12.06 -5.79
C ASN A 299 -15.40 -12.74 -6.58
N GLY A 300 -15.10 -13.16 -7.83
CA GLY A 300 -16.08 -13.81 -8.70
C GLY A 300 -16.75 -15.06 -8.10
N SER A 301 -16.00 -15.91 -7.40
CA SER A 301 -16.55 -17.14 -6.81
C SER A 301 -17.02 -16.92 -5.37
N ASP A 302 -16.19 -16.31 -4.53
CA ASP A 302 -16.45 -16.12 -3.11
C ASP A 302 -17.67 -15.22 -2.88
N VAL A 303 -17.77 -14.10 -3.61
CA VAL A 303 -18.87 -13.13 -3.45
C VAL A 303 -20.07 -13.51 -4.32
N PHE A 304 -19.83 -13.71 -5.62
CA PHE A 304 -20.92 -13.86 -6.60
C PHE A 304 -21.28 -15.31 -6.96
N GLY A 305 -20.56 -16.30 -6.44
CA GLY A 305 -20.88 -17.71 -6.68
C GLY A 305 -20.65 -18.16 -8.14
N SER A 306 -19.73 -17.51 -8.86
CA SER A 306 -19.38 -17.91 -10.23
C SER A 306 -18.92 -19.37 -10.29
N ASP A 307 -19.36 -20.06 -11.35
CA ASP A 307 -19.02 -21.43 -11.71
C ASP A 307 -17.69 -21.56 -12.49
N ILE A 308 -17.10 -20.43 -12.88
CA ILE A 308 -15.81 -20.39 -13.61
C ILE A 308 -14.67 -20.95 -12.75
N CYS A 309 -14.80 -20.88 -11.42
CA CYS A 309 -13.83 -21.49 -10.52
C CYS A 309 -14.49 -22.04 -9.25
N THR A 310 -13.76 -22.93 -8.57
CA THR A 310 -14.25 -23.71 -7.43
C THR A 310 -13.82 -23.15 -6.08
N CYS A 311 -13.37 -21.88 -6.02
CA CYS A 311 -12.84 -21.26 -4.81
C CYS A 311 -13.83 -21.29 -3.64
N ARG A 312 -15.09 -20.88 -3.87
CA ARG A 312 -16.11 -20.83 -2.82
C ARG A 312 -16.46 -22.20 -2.24
N PRO A 313 -16.76 -23.25 -3.03
CA PRO A 313 -16.96 -24.60 -2.47
C PRO A 313 -15.82 -25.08 -1.57
N TYR A 314 -14.56 -24.82 -1.94
CA TYR A 314 -13.42 -25.17 -1.09
C TYR A 314 -13.29 -24.31 0.16
N LEU A 315 -13.64 -23.02 0.08
CA LEU A 315 -13.69 -22.13 1.24
C LEU A 315 -14.74 -22.63 2.25
N ILE A 316 -15.95 -22.92 1.79
CA ILE A 316 -17.04 -23.42 2.64
C ILE A 316 -16.65 -24.76 3.27
N PHE A 317 -16.08 -25.70 2.49
CA PHE A 317 -15.58 -26.96 3.03
C PHE A 317 -14.51 -26.73 4.12
N GLY A 318 -13.56 -25.82 3.89
CA GLY A 318 -12.55 -25.48 4.88
C GLY A 318 -13.13 -24.87 6.16
N ILE A 319 -14.17 -24.04 6.05
CA ILE A 319 -14.89 -23.48 7.20
C ILE A 319 -15.64 -24.60 7.95
N GLU A 320 -16.35 -25.48 7.26
CA GLU A 320 -17.05 -26.61 7.88
C GLU A 320 -16.10 -27.50 8.69
N GLU A 321 -14.95 -27.88 8.12
CA GLU A 321 -13.96 -28.71 8.80
C GLU A 321 -13.26 -27.95 9.95
N ALA A 322 -13.04 -26.64 9.81
CA ALA A 322 -12.50 -25.81 10.88
C ALA A 322 -13.47 -25.76 12.08
N VAL A 323 -14.78 -25.61 11.82
CA VAL A 323 -15.80 -25.63 12.88
C VAL A 323 -15.87 -27.00 13.54
N LYS A 324 -15.90 -28.09 12.78
CA LYS A 324 -15.94 -29.45 13.34
C LYS A 324 -14.73 -29.75 14.23
N GLU A 325 -13.53 -29.35 13.80
CA GLU A 325 -12.32 -29.55 14.61
C GLU A 325 -12.38 -28.72 15.90
N ALA A 326 -12.85 -27.47 15.82
CA ALA A 326 -13.08 -26.64 17.02
C ALA A 326 -14.10 -27.27 17.99
N GLN A 327 -15.18 -27.86 17.46
CA GLN A 327 -16.19 -28.56 18.26
C GLN A 327 -15.65 -29.83 18.93
N ASN A 328 -14.72 -30.53 18.28
CA ASN A 328 -14.05 -31.72 18.82
C ASN A 328 -12.99 -31.39 19.89
N GLY A 329 -12.81 -30.11 20.23
CA GLY A 329 -11.82 -29.66 21.19
C GLY A 329 -10.45 -29.33 20.57
N GLY A 330 -10.32 -29.28 19.25
CA GLY A 330 -9.18 -28.68 18.58
C GLY A 330 -9.35 -27.17 18.40
N SER A 331 -8.75 -26.64 17.32
CA SER A 331 -8.95 -25.27 16.84
C SER A 331 -9.17 -25.26 15.33
N GLY A 332 -10.04 -24.38 14.86
CA GLY A 332 -10.27 -24.17 13.44
C GLY A 332 -9.75 -22.81 13.00
N VAL A 333 -8.99 -22.73 11.93
CA VAL A 333 -8.43 -21.46 11.43
C VAL A 333 -8.62 -21.36 9.93
N VAL A 334 -9.20 -20.25 9.47
CA VAL A 334 -9.30 -19.91 8.06
C VAL A 334 -8.60 -18.57 7.84
N ILE A 335 -7.54 -18.58 7.03
CA ILE A 335 -6.79 -17.38 6.64
C ILE A 335 -7.25 -16.98 5.25
N TYR A 336 -7.79 -15.76 5.14
CA TYR A 336 -8.24 -15.15 3.90
C TYR A 336 -7.25 -14.07 3.48
N PHE A 337 -6.42 -14.37 2.48
CA PHE A 337 -5.49 -13.41 1.89
C PHE A 337 -6.21 -12.55 0.86
N ARG A 338 -6.13 -11.22 1.02
CA ARG A 338 -6.75 -10.26 0.08
C ARG A 338 -5.88 -10.06 -1.17
N LYS A 339 -5.65 -11.14 -1.90
CA LYS A 339 -4.81 -11.18 -3.12
C LYS A 339 -5.54 -11.81 -4.29
N GLU A 340 -6.46 -11.04 -4.89
CA GLU A 340 -7.19 -11.45 -6.08
C GLU A 340 -6.27 -11.90 -7.23
N GLY A 341 -6.66 -12.97 -7.93
CA GLY A 341 -5.99 -13.42 -9.15
C GLY A 341 -4.53 -13.84 -8.95
N ARG A 342 -4.15 -14.26 -7.73
CA ARG A 342 -2.75 -14.51 -7.31
C ARG A 342 -1.89 -13.25 -7.34
N ALA A 343 -2.43 -12.16 -6.80
CA ALA A 343 -1.83 -10.82 -6.77
C ALA A 343 -1.66 -10.15 -8.14
N LEU A 344 -2.36 -10.61 -9.19
CA LEU A 344 -2.41 -9.96 -10.50
C LEU A 344 -3.61 -9.01 -10.66
N GLY A 345 -4.59 -9.11 -9.76
CA GLY A 345 -5.84 -8.37 -9.83
C GLY A 345 -6.87 -8.99 -10.77
N GLU A 346 -8.09 -8.47 -10.67
CA GLU A 346 -9.27 -9.01 -11.35
C GLU A 346 -9.25 -8.78 -12.88
N VAL A 347 -8.75 -7.63 -13.34
CA VAL A 347 -8.67 -7.30 -14.77
C VAL A 347 -7.77 -8.30 -15.50
N THR A 348 -6.53 -8.46 -15.03
CA THR A 348 -5.55 -9.39 -15.62
C THR A 348 -6.06 -10.83 -15.57
N LYS A 349 -6.81 -11.22 -14.53
CA LYS A 349 -7.43 -12.54 -14.42
C LYS A 349 -8.38 -12.84 -15.57
N TYR A 350 -9.26 -11.89 -15.95
CA TYR A 350 -10.19 -12.07 -17.07
C TYR A 350 -9.59 -11.79 -18.44
N CYS A 351 -8.51 -10.99 -18.50
CA CYS A 351 -7.75 -10.79 -19.74
C CYS A 351 -6.87 -11.99 -20.11
N LYS A 352 -6.74 -13.01 -19.23
CA LYS A 352 -6.28 -14.32 -19.66
C LYS A 352 -7.36 -14.91 -20.58
N PRO A 353 -7.06 -15.13 -21.87
CA PRO A 353 -8.08 -15.54 -22.82
C PRO A 353 -8.71 -16.85 -22.36
N SER A 354 -10.01 -16.81 -22.09
CA SER A 354 -10.86 -17.99 -22.00
C SER A 354 -11.17 -18.50 -23.40
N ILE A 355 -10.16 -18.83 -24.23
CA ILE A 355 -10.38 -19.17 -25.65
C ILE A 355 -9.39 -20.24 -26.14
N SER A 356 -9.96 -21.42 -26.42
CA SER A 356 -9.50 -22.50 -27.31
C SER A 356 -8.33 -23.42 -26.86
N PRO A 357 -8.48 -24.76 -26.94
CA PRO A 357 -7.36 -25.71 -26.78
C PRO A 357 -6.31 -25.64 -27.92
N TYR A 358 -6.41 -24.67 -28.84
CA TYR A 358 -5.55 -24.52 -30.02
C TYR A 358 -5.08 -23.08 -30.28
N ALA A 359 -5.02 -22.21 -29.27
CA ALA A 359 -4.44 -20.87 -29.44
C ALA A 359 -3.14 -20.75 -28.65
N ASP A 360 -2.03 -21.09 -29.30
CA ASP A 360 -0.76 -20.41 -29.02
C ASP A 360 -0.98 -18.90 -29.28
N VAL A 361 -0.30 -18.07 -28.49
CA VAL A 361 -0.27 -16.60 -28.53
C VAL A 361 -1.31 -15.88 -27.66
N ALA A 362 -0.94 -15.70 -26.38
CA ALA A 362 -1.16 -14.43 -25.67
C ALA A 362 0.12 -14.08 -24.88
N GLN A 363 0.98 -13.30 -25.52
CA GLN A 363 2.13 -12.64 -24.92
C GLN A 363 1.69 -11.41 -24.11
N ILE A 364 0.96 -11.63 -23.03
CA ILE A 364 0.76 -10.62 -22.00
C ILE A 364 1.51 -11.15 -20.78
N GLU A 365 2.76 -10.68 -20.63
CA GLU A 365 3.70 -11.03 -19.55
C GLU A 365 4.00 -12.53 -19.38
N THR A 366 4.37 -13.21 -20.47
CA THR A 366 4.75 -14.64 -20.47
C THR A 366 6.22 -14.90 -20.75
N GLN A 367 7.12 -13.96 -20.44
CA GLN A 367 8.56 -14.25 -20.39
C GLN A 367 9.05 -14.72 -19.02
N THR A 368 8.23 -14.63 -17.98
CA THR A 368 8.57 -15.12 -16.63
C THR A 368 7.51 -16.08 -16.14
N ASP A 369 7.99 -17.26 -15.74
CA ASP A 369 7.37 -18.31 -14.95
C ASP A 369 6.33 -17.72 -13.94
N GLN A 370 5.09 -17.49 -14.37
CA GLN A 370 4.03 -16.85 -13.55
C GLN A 370 3.74 -17.63 -12.26
N GLN A 371 4.15 -18.90 -12.22
CA GLN A 371 4.13 -19.78 -11.06
C GLN A 371 5.12 -19.33 -9.97
N LYS A 372 6.26 -18.73 -10.34
CA LYS A 372 7.20 -18.12 -9.39
C LYS A 372 6.66 -16.81 -8.83
N TRP A 373 6.13 -15.90 -9.66
CA TRP A 373 5.53 -14.63 -9.21
C TRP A 373 4.39 -14.82 -8.21
N SER A 374 3.45 -15.72 -8.54
CA SER A 374 2.27 -16.00 -7.69
C SER A 374 2.61 -16.63 -6.33
N THR A 375 3.79 -17.23 -6.19
CA THR A 375 4.30 -17.77 -4.92
C THR A 375 5.21 -16.80 -4.18
N MET A 376 5.61 -15.66 -4.78
CA MET A 376 6.48 -14.68 -4.13
C MET A 376 5.88 -14.07 -2.86
N PRO A 377 4.60 -13.65 -2.81
CA PRO A 377 3.98 -13.20 -1.56
C PRO A 377 3.93 -14.31 -0.50
N ALA A 378 3.78 -15.57 -0.92
CA ALA A 378 3.82 -16.72 -0.02
C ALA A 378 5.24 -17.01 0.49
N ASN A 379 6.28 -16.81 -0.31
CA ASN A 379 7.68 -16.88 0.12
C ASN A 379 8.01 -15.76 1.13
N VAL A 380 7.51 -14.54 0.87
CA VAL A 380 7.61 -13.42 1.82
C VAL A 380 6.86 -13.72 3.12
N ALA A 381 5.69 -14.36 3.06
CA ALA A 381 4.90 -14.74 4.22
C ALA A 381 5.31 -16.07 4.89
N ARG A 382 6.28 -16.82 4.34
CA ARG A 382 6.64 -18.17 4.83
C ARG A 382 7.24 -18.13 6.23
N ILE A 383 6.53 -18.58 7.26
CA ILE A 383 7.11 -18.66 8.61
C ILE A 383 7.99 -19.91 8.67
N GLU A 384 9.28 -19.76 8.95
CA GLU A 384 10.17 -20.91 9.16
C GLU A 384 9.98 -21.48 10.56
N LEU A 385 9.13 -22.50 10.69
CA LEU A 385 9.05 -23.30 11.91
C LEU A 385 10.36 -24.08 12.06
N GLN A 386 11.17 -23.76 13.08
CA GLN A 386 12.21 -24.67 13.53
C GLN A 386 11.50 -25.85 14.19
N THR A 387 11.34 -26.95 13.46
CA THR A 387 11.13 -28.24 14.11
C THR A 387 12.42 -28.55 14.86
N THR A 388 12.41 -28.41 16.18
CA THR A 388 13.44 -29.02 17.03
C THR A 388 13.35 -30.54 16.81
N SER A 389 14.35 -31.08 16.13
CA SER A 389 14.62 -32.52 16.03
C SER A 389 15.34 -33.05 17.26
#